data_AF-A0A252E242-F1
#
_entry.id   AF-A0A252E242-F1
#
_cell.length_a   1.000
_cell.length_b   1.000
_cell.length_c   1.000
_cell.angle_alpha   90.00
_cell.angle_beta   90.00
_cell.angle_gamma   90.00
#
_symmetry.space_group_name_H-M   'P 1'
#
loop_
_entity.id
_entity.type
_entity.pdbx_description
1 polymer ?
#
loop_
_entity_poly.entity_id
_entity_poly.type
_entity_poly.pdbx_seq_one_letter_code
_entity_poly.pdbx_strand_id
1 'polypeptide(L)'
;MKTEREKEVKTTNENLRAIAYSMDLLIPGLYFWCPYFTIRIGGTIPDDNPYKYPGKIHSSTGIGIVLPGYKIFTSYQGSYDA
;
A
#
# COMPACT_ATOMS: atom_id res chain seq x y z
N MET A 1 -10.01 -14.50 -20.51
CA MET A 1 -10.80 -13.67 -19.58
C MET A 1 -10.65 -14.00 -18.08
N LYS A 2 -10.45 -15.26 -17.62
CA LYS A 2 -10.17 -15.57 -16.19
C LYS A 2 -8.77 -15.13 -15.75
N THR A 3 -7.77 -15.45 -16.57
CA THR A 3 -6.34 -15.22 -16.30
C THR A 3 -5.93 -13.74 -16.22
N GLU A 4 -6.64 -12.85 -16.92
CA GLU A 4 -6.33 -11.41 -16.91
C GLU A 4 -6.85 -10.73 -15.63
N ARG A 5 -8.08 -11.06 -15.22
CA ARG A 5 -8.64 -10.57 -13.95
C ARG A 5 -7.84 -11.02 -12.74
N GLU A 6 -7.34 -12.26 -12.74
CA GLU A 6 -6.49 -12.77 -11.66
C GLU A 6 -5.16 -12.03 -11.56
N LYS A 7 -4.55 -11.68 -12.71
CA LYS A 7 -3.32 -10.87 -12.76
C LYS A 7 -3.57 -9.45 -12.25
N GLU A 8 -4.68 -8.84 -12.63
CA GLU A 8 -5.08 -7.50 -12.18
C GLU A 8 -5.28 -7.46 -10.66
N VAL A 9 -6.06 -8.40 -10.12
CA VAL A 9 -6.29 -8.52 -8.67
C VAL A 9 -4.99 -8.75 -7.91
N LYS A 10 -4.07 -9.55 -8.45
CA LYS A 10 -2.74 -9.75 -7.85
C LYS A 10 -1.94 -8.45 -7.83
N THR A 11 -1.90 -7.71 -8.95
CA THR A 11 -1.21 -6.42 -9.06
C THR A 11 -1.79 -5.41 -8.08
N THR A 12 -3.11 -5.30 -7.97
CA THR A 12 -3.78 -4.40 -7.02
C THR A 12 -3.42 -4.76 -5.58
N ASN A 13 -3.44 -6.05 -5.22
CA ASN A 13 -3.04 -6.49 -3.87
C ASN A 13 -1.58 -6.15 -3.57
N GLU A 14 -0.66 -6.34 -4.53
CA GLU A 14 0.75 -5.99 -4.35
C GLU A 14 0.95 -4.47 -4.24
N ASN A 15 0.20 -3.66 -4.97
CA ASN A 15 0.24 -2.19 -4.84
C ASN A 15 -0.26 -1.74 -3.46
N LEU A 16 -1.39 -2.28 -3.00
CA LEU A 16 -1.93 -1.98 -1.67
C LEU A 16 -0.97 -2.43 -0.55
N ARG A 17 -0.30 -3.58 -0.73
CA ARG A 17 0.76 -4.05 0.17
C ARG A 17 1.96 -3.11 0.19
N ALA A 18 2.39 -2.63 -0.98
CA ALA A 18 3.52 -1.73 -1.10
C ALA A 18 3.25 -0.34 -0.50
N ILE A 19 2.00 0.13 -0.56
CA ILE A 19 1.55 1.33 0.15
C ILE A 19 1.54 1.07 1.66
N ALA A 20 0.91 -0.01 2.11
CA ALA A 20 0.87 -0.36 3.54
C ALA A 20 2.28 -0.41 4.15
N TYR A 21 3.19 -1.14 3.52
CA TYR A 21 4.60 -1.24 3.94
C TYR A 21 5.27 0.14 4.07
N SER A 22 5.07 1.01 3.08
CA SER A 22 5.69 2.33 3.09
C SER A 22 5.10 3.24 4.17
N MET A 23 3.79 3.14 4.45
CA MET A 23 3.14 3.89 5.53
C MET A 23 3.50 3.36 6.91
N ASP A 24 3.60 2.03 7.07
CA ASP A 24 3.95 1.36 8.33
C ASP A 24 5.38 1.72 8.78
N LEU A 25 6.32 1.73 7.83
CA LEU A 25 7.71 2.16 8.07
C LEU A 25 7.90 3.68 8.04
N LEU A 26 6.84 4.47 7.86
CA LEU A 26 6.87 5.92 7.79
C LEU A 26 7.88 6.44 6.74
N ILE A 27 7.93 5.77 5.59
CA ILE A 27 8.75 6.18 4.46
C ILE A 27 8.06 7.36 3.77
N PRO A 28 8.76 8.49 3.55
CA PRO A 28 8.17 9.67 2.93
C PRO A 28 7.56 9.37 1.56
N GLY A 29 6.36 9.90 1.32
CA GLY A 29 5.65 9.72 0.08
C GLY A 29 4.21 10.16 0.11
N LEU A 30 3.62 10.25 -1.08
CA LEU A 30 2.19 10.44 -1.30
C LEU A 30 1.61 9.13 -1.84
N TYR A 31 0.61 8.63 -1.14
CA TYR A 31 -0.04 7.36 -1.41
C TYR A 31 -1.54 7.58 -1.61
N PHE A 32 -2.08 7.08 -2.71
CA PHE A 32 -3.51 7.08 -2.98
C PHE A 32 -3.92 5.73 -3.53
N TRP A 33 -5.09 5.26 -3.12
CA TRP A 33 -5.67 4.04 -3.64
C TRP A 33 -7.17 4.21 -3.84
N CYS A 34 -7.67 3.57 -4.88
CA CYS A 34 -9.08 3.36 -5.13
C CYS A 34 -9.25 2.02 -5.87
N PRO A 35 -10.49 1.55 -6.12
CA PRO A 35 -10.70 0.26 -6.79
C PRO A 35 -10.11 0.17 -8.21
N TYR A 36 -9.86 1.31 -8.87
CA TYR A 36 -9.45 1.38 -10.27
C TYR A 36 -7.94 1.54 -10.46
N PHE A 37 -7.26 2.24 -9.55
CA PHE A 37 -5.82 2.47 -9.65
C PHE A 37 -5.24 2.89 -8.30
N THR A 38 -3.92 2.87 -8.24
CA THR A 38 -3.12 3.35 -7.11
C THR A 38 -2.09 4.36 -7.59
N ILE A 39 -1.85 5.41 -6.81
CA ILE A 39 -0.73 6.34 -7.01
C ILE A 39 0.21 6.18 -5.83
N ARG A 40 1.49 6.01 -6.12
CA ARG A 40 2.56 5.97 -5.12
C ARG A 40 3.73 6.81 -5.62
N ILE A 41 3.94 7.96 -5.00
CA ILE A 41 5.08 8.85 -5.25
C ILE A 41 5.96 8.81 -4.01
N GLY A 42 7.19 8.31 -4.14
CA GLY A 42 8.04 7.97 -3.00
C GLY A 42 7.77 6.56 -2.47
N GLY A 43 7.97 6.34 -1.17
CA GLY A 43 7.90 5.02 -0.56
C GLY A 43 9.04 4.10 -0.96
N THR A 44 8.89 2.81 -0.67
CA THR A 44 9.86 1.79 -1.10
C THR A 44 9.17 0.48 -1.47
N ILE A 45 9.87 -0.38 -2.21
CA ILE A 45 9.40 -1.73 -2.49
C ILE A 45 9.49 -2.54 -1.18
N PRO A 46 8.47 -3.34 -0.82
CA PRO A 46 8.56 -4.23 0.34
C PRO A 46 9.80 -5.11 0.29
N ASP A 47 10.59 -5.10 1.37
CA ASP A 47 11.65 -6.08 1.55
C ASP A 47 11.01 -7.40 2.00
N ASP A 48 11.24 -8.44 1.21
CA ASP A 48 10.66 -9.77 1.41
C ASP A 48 11.73 -10.81 1.84
N ASN A 49 12.89 -10.35 2.34
CA ASN A 49 13.98 -11.21 2.80
C ASN A 49 14.18 -11.11 4.33
N PRO A 50 14.17 -12.23 5.08
CA PRO A 50 13.90 -13.61 4.64
C PRO A 50 12.42 -13.93 4.50
N TYR A 51 11.52 -13.05 4.96
CA TYR A 51 10.08 -13.27 4.95
C TYR A 51 9.34 -12.14 4.25
N LYS A 52 8.28 -12.51 3.52
CA LYS A 52 7.41 -11.56 2.83
C LYS A 52 6.64 -10.68 3.82
N TYR A 53 6.63 -9.36 3.60
CA TYR A 53 5.80 -8.46 4.41
C TYR A 53 4.30 -8.79 4.27
N PRO A 54 3.58 -9.08 5.36
CA PRO A 54 2.22 -9.62 5.29
C PRO A 54 1.11 -8.55 5.20
N GLY A 55 1.38 -7.33 5.66
CA GLY A 55 0.37 -6.29 5.82
C GLY A 55 -0.13 -5.71 4.49
N LYS A 56 -1.41 -5.35 4.42
CA LYS A 56 -1.97 -4.61 3.28
C LYS A 56 -3.09 -3.67 3.71
N ILE A 57 -3.45 -2.73 2.84
CA ILE A 57 -4.64 -1.92 3.01
C ILE A 57 -5.89 -2.77 2.74
N HIS A 58 -6.83 -2.76 3.68
CA HIS A 58 -8.14 -3.44 3.56
C HIS A 58 -9.31 -2.48 3.32
N SER A 59 -9.03 -1.24 2.88
CA SER A 59 -10.02 -0.25 2.45
C SER A 59 -10.08 -0.14 0.93
N SER A 60 -11.26 0.11 0.39
CA SER A 60 -11.47 0.30 -1.05
C SER A 60 -10.84 1.60 -1.58
N THR A 61 -10.88 2.68 -0.79
CA THR A 61 -10.40 4.01 -1.20
C THR A 61 -9.75 4.74 -0.03
N GLY A 62 -8.71 5.51 -0.32
CA GLY A 62 -8.13 6.42 0.64
C GLY A 62 -6.85 7.08 0.15
N ILE A 63 -6.28 7.90 1.04
CA ILE A 63 -5.08 8.68 0.78
C ILE A 63 -4.22 8.70 2.04
N GLY A 64 -2.90 8.70 1.85
CA GLY A 64 -1.91 8.88 2.89
C GLY A 64 -0.78 9.78 2.40
N ILE A 65 -0.30 10.65 3.26
CA ILE A 65 0.94 11.40 3.05
C ILE A 65 1.84 11.17 4.24
N VAL A 66 3.06 10.75 3.96
CA VAL A 66 4.14 10.66 4.94
C VAL A 66 5.14 11.77 4.63
N LEU A 67 5.31 12.66 5.59
CA LEU A 67 6.29 13.72 5.55
C LEU A 67 7.57 13.27 6.29
N PRO A 68 8.73 13.86 5.95
CA PRO A 68 9.96 13.65 6.71
C PRO A 68 9.77 13.89 8.22
N GLY A 69 10.53 13.16 9.04
CA GLY A 69 10.44 13.26 10.49
C GLY A 69 9.23 12.52 11.08
N TYR A 70 8.86 11.37 10.50
CA TYR A 70 7.87 10.43 11.07
C TYR A 70 6.44 10.98 11.19
N LYS A 71 6.06 11.96 10.36
CA LYS A 71 4.71 12.54 10.36
C LYS A 71 3.88 11.90 9.26
N ILE A 72 2.79 11.24 9.64
CA ILE A 72 1.84 10.64 8.69
C ILE A 72 0.45 11.26 8.88
N PHE A 73 -0.21 11.56 7.76
CA PHE A 73 -1.63 11.88 7.70
C PHE A 73 -2.26 10.88 6.74
N THR A 74 -3.23 10.10 7.20
CA THR A 74 -3.87 9.07 6.38
C THR A 74 -5.36 9.01 6.68
N SER A 75 -6.15 8.74 5.64
CA SER A 75 -7.57 8.42 5.79
C SER A 75 -7.80 6.96 6.16
N TYR A 76 -6.77 6.11 6.12
CA TYR A 76 -6.90 4.71 6.50
C TYR A 76 -7.06 4.59 8.01
N GLN A 77 -8.14 3.93 8.44
CA GLN A 77 -8.41 3.61 9.83
C GLN A 77 -8.60 2.09 9.92
N GLY A 78 -7.58 1.38 10.39
CA GLY A 78 -7.58 -0.07 10.48
C GLY A 78 -6.19 -0.64 10.74
N SER A 79 -6.12 -1.96 10.98
CA SER A 79 -4.85 -2.69 10.97
C SER A 79 -4.45 -3.05 9.53
N TYR A 80 -3.16 -3.20 9.27
CA TYR A 80 -2.69 -3.83 8.02
C TYR A 80 -2.73 -5.36 8.08
N ASP A 81 -2.78 -5.91 9.28
CA ASP A 81 -2.91 -7.35 9.50
C ASP A 81 -4.30 -7.85 9.05
N ALA A 82 -4.37 -9.13 8.73
CA ALA A 82 -5.58 -9.81 8.28
C ALA A 82 -6.47 -10.28 9.43
#